data_AF-A0A8S4ET01-F1
#
_entry.id   AF-A0A8S4ET01-F1
#
_cell.length_a   1.000
_cell.length_b   1.000
_cell.length_c   1.000
_cell.angle_alpha   90.00
_cell.angle_beta   90.00
_cell.angle_gamma   90.00
#
_symmetry.space_group_name_H-M   'P 1'
#
loop_
_entity.id
_entity.type
_entity.pdbx_description
1 polymer ?
#
loop_
_entity_poly.entity_id
_entity_poly.type
_entity_poly.pdbx_seq_one_letter_code
_entity_poly.pdbx_strand_id
1 'polypeptide(L)' 'MFEKLKGELKLKWRQYLAASLASYGSLCTGMSMGWTSPVLPALRGPHSPLPQPPTSQQESWVGSLLVLGGLLGGY' A
#
# COMPACT_ATOMS: atom_id res chain seq x y z
N MET A 1 -0.72 37.25 -14.70
CA MET A 1 0.08 36.06 -14.31
C MET A 1 -0.78 34.95 -13.72
N PHE A 2 -1.58 35.22 -12.68
CA PHE A 2 -2.46 34.22 -12.04
C PHE A 2 -3.53 33.60 -12.97
N GLU A 3 -4.18 34.38 -13.83
CA GLU A 3 -5.18 33.85 -14.78
C GLU A 3 -4.58 32.88 -15.80
N LYS A 4 -3.33 33.12 -16.21
CA LYS A 4 -2.58 32.22 -17.11
C LYS A 4 -2.29 30.89 -16.42
N LEU A 5 -1.94 30.94 -15.14
CA LEU A 5 -1.71 29.74 -14.31
C LEU A 5 -2.99 28.92 -14.13
N LYS A 6 -4.12 29.61 -13.91
CA LYS A 6 -5.45 29.00 -13.74
C LYS A 6 -5.95 28.32 -15.03
N GLY A 7 -5.68 28.92 -16.18
CA GLY A 7 -5.94 28.35 -17.50
C GLY A 7 -5.11 27.09 -17.78
N GLU A 8 -3.81 27.13 -17.48
CA GLU A 8 -2.90 25.96 -17.59
C GLU A 8 -3.32 24.82 -16.65
N LEU A 9 -3.71 25.13 -15.41
CA LEU A 9 -4.25 24.17 -14.44
C LEU A 9 -5.53 23.51 -14.97
N LYS A 10 -6.45 24.27 -15.56
CA LYS A 10 -7.67 23.73 -16.19
C LYS A 10 -7.40 22.87 -17.41
N LEU A 11 -6.32 23.09 -18.15
CA LEU A 11 -5.93 22.23 -19.27
C LEU A 11 -5.25 20.93 -18.80
N LYS A 12 -4.46 21.01 -17.72
CA LYS A 12 -3.58 19.93 -17.25
C LYS A 12 -4.08 19.19 -16.01
N TRP A 13 -5.24 19.53 -15.43
CA TRP A 13 -5.78 18.85 -14.25
C TRP A 13 -5.90 17.33 -14.43
N ARG A 14 -6.21 16.87 -15.65
CA ARG A 14 -6.26 15.44 -16.00
C ARG A 14 -4.88 14.76 -15.87
N GLN A 15 -3.81 15.48 -16.23
CA GLN A 15 -2.43 14.99 -16.10
C GLN A 15 -2.02 14.92 -14.62
N TYR A 16 -2.37 15.94 -13.83
CA TYR A 16 -2.14 15.91 -12.39
C TYR A 16 -2.91 14.77 -11.71
N LEU A 17 -4.18 14.57 -12.08
CA LEU A 17 -4.99 13.47 -11.56
C LEU A 17 -4.36 12.11 -11.92
N ALA A 18 -3.97 11.91 -13.18
CA ALA A 18 -3.33 10.67 -13.63
C ALA A 18 -2.01 10.41 -12.89
N ALA A 19 -1.17 11.44 -12.70
CA ALA A 19 0.07 11.33 -11.95
C ALA A 19 -0.16 11.00 -10.47
N SER A 20 -1.17 11.61 -9.84
CA SER A 20 -1.56 11.31 -8.46
C SER A 20 -2.07 9.87 -8.31
N LEU A 21 -2.89 9.39 -9.25
CA LEU A 21 -3.38 8.01 -9.24
C LEU A 21 -2.26 6.99 -9.46
N ALA A 22 -1.34 7.26 -10.39
CA ALA A 22 -0.15 6.44 -10.59
C ALA A 22 0.73 6.39 -9.33
N SER A 23 0.92 7.54 -8.68
CA SER A 23 1.67 7.63 -7.42
C SER A 23 0.96 6.90 -6.28
N TYR A 24 -0.36 6.95 -6.22
CA TYR A 24 -1.18 6.27 -5.22
C TYR A 24 -1.02 4.75 -5.31
N GLY A 25 -0.94 4.18 -6.51
CA GLY A 25 -0.63 2.76 -6.70
C GLY A 25 0.70 2.37 -6.05
N SER A 26 1.75 3.15 -6.29
CA SER A 26 3.07 2.94 -5.67
C SER A 26 3.02 3.06 -4.13
N LEU A 27 2.29 4.05 -3.61
CA LEU A 27 2.08 4.22 -2.16
C LEU A 27 1.35 3.02 -1.54
N CYS A 28 0.32 2.51 -2.20
CA CYS A 28 -0.46 1.36 -1.72
C CYS A 28 0.41 0.10 -1.66
N THR A 29 1.22 -0.14 -2.69
CA THR A 29 2.21 -1.23 -2.73
C THR A 29 3.25 -1.10 -1.62
N GLY A 30 3.75 0.12 -1.36
CA GLY A 30 4.68 0.39 -0.26
C GLY A 30 4.07 0.11 1.12
N MET A 31 2.83 0.57 1.37
CA MET A 31 2.10 0.26 2.62
C MET A 31 1.83 -1.24 2.77
N SER A 32 1.52 -1.91 1.68
CA SER A 32 1.31 -3.36 1.62
C SER A 32 2.60 -4.15 1.92
N MET A 33 3.79 -3.61 1.65
CA MET A 33 5.03 -4.23 2.13
C MET A 33 5.33 -3.92 3.59
N GLY A 34 5.00 -2.71 4.05
CA GLY A 34 5.34 -2.23 5.39
C GLY A 34 4.41 -2.69 6.52
N TRP A 35 3.15 -3.03 6.25
CA TRP A 35 2.16 -3.31 7.30
C TRP A 35 2.48 -4.54 8.14
N THR A 36 3.23 -5.52 7.63
CA THR A 36 3.57 -6.75 8.38
C THR A 36 4.52 -6.46 9.55
N SER A 37 5.38 -5.44 9.43
CA SER A 37 6.38 -5.06 10.44
C SER A 37 5.76 -4.68 11.81
N PRO A 38 4.74 -3.81 11.90
CA PRO A 38 4.08 -3.52 13.18
C PRO A 38 3.03 -4.56 13.59
N VAL A 39 2.44 -5.30 12.64
CA VAL A 39 1.35 -6.23 12.95
C VAL A 39 1.87 -7.51 13.61
N LEU A 40 3.03 -8.01 13.19
CA LEU A 40 3.60 -9.25 13.74
C LEU A 40 3.97 -9.13 15.24
N PRO A 41 4.65 -8.06 15.70
CA PRO A 41 4.86 -7.81 17.13
C PRO A 41 3.56 -7.61 17.90
N ALA A 42 2.57 -6.93 17.31
CA ALA A 42 1.27 -6.70 17.95
C ALA A 42 0.48 -8.02 18.15
N LEU A 43 0.56 -8.94 17.20
CA LEU A 43 -0.08 -10.26 17.28
C LEU A 43 0.63 -11.23 18.23
N ARG A 44 1.91 -11.00 18.52
CA ARG A 44 2.71 -11.74 19.52
C ARG A 44 2.65 -11.12 20.92
N GLY A 45 2.07 -9.92 21.05
CA GLY A 45 2.01 -9.17 22.29
C GLY A 45 0.95 -9.69 23.28
N PRO A 46 1.04 -9.30 24.56
CA PRO A 46 0.12 -9.73 25.63
C PRO A 46 -1.34 -9.25 25.44
N HIS A 47 -1.57 -8.29 24.53
CA HIS A 47 -2.90 -7.81 24.13
C HIS A 47 -3.32 -8.34 22.75
N SER A 48 -2.77 -9.47 22.30
CA SER A 48 -3.12 -10.04 21.00
C SER A 48 -4.62 -10.33 20.92
N PRO A 49 -5.31 -9.90 19.85
CA PRO A 49 -6.71 -10.26 19.62
C PRO A 49 -6.87 -11.73 19.22
N LEU A 50 -5.76 -12.46 18.99
CA LEU A 50 -5.77 -13.87 18.66
C LEU A 50 -5.78 -14.75 19.91
N PRO A 51 -6.53 -15.87 19.91
CA PRO A 51 -6.52 -16.83 21.02
C PRO A 51 -5.15 -17.51 21.24
N GLN A 52 -4.28 -17.49 20.22
CA GLN A 52 -2.97 -18.14 20.22
C GLN A 52 -1.98 -17.28 19.41
N PRO A 53 -0.70 -17.19 19.82
CA PRO A 53 0.31 -16.50 19.03
C PRO A 53 0.48 -17.18 17.67
N PRO A 54 0.56 -16.41 16.57
CA PRO A 54 0.68 -16.98 15.23
C PRO A 54 1.98 -17.79 15.10
N THR A 55 1.87 -18.95 14.46
CA THR A 55 3.04 -19.78 14.15
C THR A 55 3.88 -19.14 13.03
N SER A 56 5.19 -19.43 12.99
CA SER A 56 6.09 -18.88 11.96
C SER A 56 5.62 -19.17 10.52
N GLN A 57 4.93 -20.30 10.31
CA GLN A 57 4.29 -20.65 9.03
C GLN A 57 3.20 -19.66 8.62
N GLN A 58 2.38 -19.20 9.59
CA GLN A 58 1.27 -18.29 9.31
C GLN A 58 1.77 -16.90 8.87
N GLU A 59 2.80 -16.41 9.54
CA GLU A 59 3.43 -15.14 9.21
C GLU A 59 4.12 -15.19 7.83
N SER A 60 4.75 -16.32 7.51
CA SER A 60 5.45 -16.53 6.23
C SER A 60 4.50 -16.56 5.03
N TRP A 61 3.35 -17.24 5.15
CA TRP A 61 2.35 -17.25 4.07
C TRP A 61 1.67 -15.89 3.90
N VAL A 62 1.39 -15.16 4.99
CA VAL A 62 0.86 -13.79 4.93
C VAL A 62 1.81 -12.85 4.18
N GLY A 63 3.13 -12.99 4.39
CA GLY A 63 4.13 -12.26 3.60
C GLY A 63 4.18 -12.70 2.13
N SER A 64 4.04 -14.00 1.86
CA SER A 64 4.12 -14.57 0.51
C SER A 64 2.93 -14.20 -0.38
N LEU A 65 1.73 -14.01 0.20
CA LEU A 65 0.55 -13.49 -0.50
C LEU A 65 0.79 -12.13 -1.15
N LEU A 66 1.69 -11.32 -0.59
CA LEU A 66 2.06 -10.04 -1.17
C LEU A 66 2.78 -10.19 -2.51
N VAL A 67 3.74 -11.11 -2.55
CA VAL A 67 4.52 -11.43 -3.76
C VAL A 67 3.62 -12.09 -4.81
N LEU A 68 2.72 -12.99 -4.37
CA LEU A 68 1.71 -13.58 -5.24
C LEU A 68 0.75 -12.53 -5.82
N GLY A 69 0.37 -11.52 -5.04
CA GLY A 69 -0.44 -10.39 -5.52
C GLY A 69 0.29 -9.57 -6.60
N GLY A 70 1.60 -9.36 -6.45
CA GLY A 70 2.43 -8.72 -7.47
C GLY A 70 2.53 -9.51 -8.78
N LEU A 71 2.54 -10.84 -8.70
CA LEU A 71 2.53 -11.72 -9.87
C LEU A 71 1.20 -11.69 -10.64
N LEU A 72 0.08 -11.58 -9.92
CA LEU A 72 -1.26 -11.54 -10.53
C LEU A 72 -1.64 -10.15 -11.08
N GLY A 73 -1.13 -9.08 -10.48
CA GLY A 73 -1.37 -7.71 -10.92
C GLY A 73 -0.42 -7.19 -12.00
N GLY A 74 0.67 -7.91 -12.28
CA GLY A 74 1.69 -7.52 -13.26
C GLY A 74 1.32 -7.84 -14.70
N TYR A 75 0.18 -7.36 -15.20
CA TYR A 75 -0.20 -7.37 -16.62
C TYR A 75 -1.03 -6.14 -16.98
#